data_AF-A0A084AGZ7-F1
#
_entry.id   AF-A0A084AGZ7-F1
#
_cell.length_a   1.000
_cell.length_b   1.000
_cell.length_c   1.000
_cell.angle_alpha   90.00
_cell.angle_beta   90.00
_cell.angle_gamma   90.00
#
_symmetry.space_group_name_H-M   'P 1'
#
loop_
_entity.id
_entity.type
_entity.pdbx_description
1 polymer ?
#
loop_
_entity_poly.entity_id
_entity_poly.type
_entity_poly.pdbx_seq_one_letter_code
_entity_poly.pdbx_strand_id
1 'polypeptide(L)'
;MSYHRFRPRSHFQAPHSWSNDPCGAVYVPEIKEYIICYQWNPGTTDGGNSAWGMARSKDLVTWRDCLPAIQNGQTYDALGVFSGSIVSRLIDGERVLFLFYTSVSALPIHWSKPYLKGCESQSVAVSKDFGETWSRFEGNPLLDVPPHADATTGWRDPFVSRWSSLSTLLGLNQETAYMMLASGKREHGPQLQLYRSDNFSDWSHVSTILDAKMDSEISEASSHRFGKNFECASFFSIGQLDYIIVGVEEDEFSQRHRSHLTLWLAGQLKLDDTGKPRFETLGHGLLDHGISYAPHIFRDAQDRLLQLGWADEAAKDQVIKAQGWAGTLVHPRELIQVIRPHLPDDLTNDHEWTLDSSTGLYTTLGIRPAHQVEALRGQQVASSLTESKDIQSTNFEVQASFNNLTGKEKLVLNVRQAPDSAEVTKLVFNLEQRRIEVDRSHSSLAGLGASTPDVATFNYSPERIFSFEYLLTILCWKYMPTIVLPSRLESTRL
;
A
#
# COMPACT_ATOMS: atom_id res chain seq x y z
N MET A 1 -2.89 -30.78 -3.28
CA MET A 1 -4.05 -30.31 -2.49
C MET A 1 -3.76 -29.05 -1.67
N SER A 2 -2.53 -28.80 -1.20
CA SER A 2 -2.15 -27.60 -0.45
C SER A 2 -2.32 -26.28 -1.23
N TYR A 3 -1.89 -26.27 -2.50
CA TYR A 3 -1.91 -25.09 -3.36
C TYR A 3 -3.25 -24.33 -3.38
N HIS A 4 -4.38 -25.03 -3.47
CA HIS A 4 -5.71 -24.41 -3.52
C HIS A 4 -6.37 -24.19 -2.15
N ARG A 5 -5.82 -24.72 -1.04
CA ARG A 5 -6.56 -24.74 0.24
C ARG A 5 -6.85 -23.33 0.76
N PHE A 6 -5.88 -22.44 0.64
CA PHE A 6 -5.93 -21.06 1.17
C PHE A 6 -5.84 -19.98 0.13
N ARG A 7 -5.75 -20.38 -1.14
CA ARG A 7 -5.51 -19.46 -2.23
C ARG A 7 -6.73 -18.55 -2.43
N PRO A 8 -6.59 -17.22 -2.28
CA PRO A 8 -7.68 -16.29 -2.54
C PRO A 8 -8.16 -16.39 -3.99
N ARG A 9 -9.41 -15.99 -4.20
CA ARG A 9 -10.02 -15.94 -5.54
C ARG A 9 -10.42 -14.54 -5.98
N SER A 10 -10.47 -13.61 -5.04
CA SER A 10 -10.89 -12.22 -5.24
C SER A 10 -9.72 -11.25 -5.23
N HIS A 11 -8.53 -11.66 -4.76
CA HIS A 11 -7.33 -10.83 -4.74
C HIS A 11 -6.47 -11.12 -5.96
N PHE A 12 -5.73 -10.10 -6.42
CA PHE A 12 -4.68 -10.33 -7.40
C PHE A 12 -3.54 -11.14 -6.76
N GLN A 13 -3.02 -12.11 -7.51
CA GLN A 13 -1.95 -12.96 -7.04
C GLN A 13 -1.14 -13.52 -8.22
N ALA A 14 0.18 -13.63 -8.03
CA ALA A 14 1.05 -14.30 -8.98
C ALA A 14 0.63 -15.77 -9.23
N PRO A 15 0.82 -16.33 -10.44
CA PRO A 15 0.40 -17.69 -10.77
C PRO A 15 0.96 -18.80 -9.87
N HIS A 16 2.08 -18.57 -9.19
CA HIS A 16 2.69 -19.43 -8.17
C HIS A 16 3.85 -18.66 -7.51
N SER A 17 4.54 -19.29 -6.55
CA SER A 17 5.77 -18.77 -5.95
C SER A 17 5.57 -17.50 -5.10
N TRP A 18 6.67 -16.91 -4.63
CA TRP A 18 6.68 -15.66 -3.89
C TRP A 18 6.37 -14.47 -4.79
N SER A 19 5.45 -13.59 -4.34
CA SER A 19 5.24 -12.27 -4.90
C SER A 19 5.00 -11.23 -3.81
N ASN A 20 5.51 -10.03 -4.02
CA ASN A 20 5.35 -8.90 -3.10
C ASN A 20 4.94 -7.61 -3.84
N ASP A 21 5.75 -6.57 -3.75
CA ASP A 21 5.41 -5.18 -4.05
C ASP A 21 4.71 -5.03 -5.41
N PRO A 22 3.58 -4.29 -5.47
CA PRO A 22 3.13 -3.72 -6.74
C PRO A 22 4.18 -2.70 -7.21
N CYS A 23 4.97 -3.06 -8.21
CA CYS A 23 6.14 -2.29 -8.64
C CYS A 23 5.89 -1.44 -9.90
N GLY A 24 4.68 -1.46 -10.46
CA GLY A 24 4.30 -0.54 -11.52
C GLY A 24 2.87 -0.75 -11.97
N ALA A 25 2.05 0.29 -11.98
CA ALA A 25 0.69 0.23 -12.49
C ALA A 25 0.39 1.41 -13.42
N VAL A 26 -0.28 1.14 -14.53
CA VAL A 26 -0.66 2.17 -15.50
C VAL A 26 -1.94 1.80 -16.24
N TYR A 27 -2.80 2.78 -16.51
CA TYR A 27 -3.88 2.61 -17.47
C TYR A 27 -3.42 3.08 -18.86
N VAL A 28 -3.67 2.26 -19.88
CA VAL A 28 -3.30 2.54 -21.28
C VAL A 28 -4.56 2.87 -22.10
N PRO A 29 -4.81 4.16 -22.42
CA PRO A 29 -6.05 4.58 -23.10
C PRO A 29 -6.29 3.92 -24.46
N GLU A 30 -5.24 3.65 -25.22
CA GLU A 30 -5.31 3.15 -26.60
C GLU A 30 -5.89 1.73 -26.67
N ILE A 31 -5.58 0.90 -25.68
CA ILE A 31 -6.08 -0.47 -25.57
C ILE A 31 -7.19 -0.62 -24.51
N LYS A 32 -7.42 0.42 -23.71
CA LYS A 32 -8.38 0.47 -22.59
C LYS A 32 -8.13 -0.61 -21.54
N GLU A 33 -6.86 -0.85 -21.23
CA GLU A 33 -6.44 -1.86 -20.25
C GLU A 33 -5.56 -1.22 -19.17
N TYR A 34 -5.74 -1.73 -17.96
CA TYR A 34 -4.79 -1.62 -16.86
C TYR A 34 -3.66 -2.61 -17.09
N ILE A 35 -2.43 -2.16 -16.87
CA ILE A 35 -1.25 -3.00 -16.73
C ILE A 35 -0.81 -2.88 -15.27
N ILE A 36 -0.57 -4.01 -14.62
CA ILE A 36 0.11 -4.04 -13.32
C ILE A 36 1.31 -4.96 -13.39
N CYS A 37 2.36 -4.53 -12.69
CA CYS A 37 3.57 -5.27 -12.43
C CYS A 37 3.70 -5.51 -10.92
N TYR A 38 4.25 -6.66 -10.57
CA TYR A 38 4.49 -7.06 -9.19
C TYR A 38 5.82 -7.79 -9.08
N GLN A 39 6.52 -7.62 -7.97
CA GLN A 39 7.75 -8.37 -7.75
C GLN A 39 7.45 -9.85 -7.61
N TRP A 40 8.26 -10.68 -8.27
CA TRP A 40 8.02 -12.11 -8.39
C TRP A 40 9.33 -12.90 -8.33
N ASN A 41 9.30 -14.03 -7.62
CA ASN A 41 10.44 -14.95 -7.51
C ASN A 41 10.07 -16.37 -7.96
N PRO A 42 10.03 -16.64 -9.27
CA PRO A 42 9.61 -17.95 -9.79
C PRO A 42 10.43 -19.12 -9.24
N GLY A 43 9.75 -20.20 -8.88
CA GLY A 43 10.38 -21.45 -8.45
C GLY A 43 10.60 -21.58 -6.95
N THR A 44 10.36 -20.53 -6.16
CA THR A 44 10.46 -20.59 -4.69
C THR A 44 9.34 -19.78 -4.01
N THR A 45 9.05 -20.08 -2.75
CA THR A 45 8.19 -19.27 -1.89
C THR A 45 8.98 -18.38 -0.95
N ASP A 46 10.30 -18.42 -1.04
CA ASP A 46 11.18 -17.54 -0.28
C ASP A 46 11.28 -16.17 -0.97
N GLY A 47 11.43 -15.12 -0.16
CA GLY A 47 11.55 -13.74 -0.63
C GLY A 47 12.66 -13.56 -1.66
N GLY A 48 12.38 -12.75 -2.68
CA GLY A 48 13.33 -12.39 -3.72
C GLY A 48 12.68 -11.63 -4.86
N ASN A 49 13.50 -10.95 -5.67
CA ASN A 49 13.04 -9.94 -6.63
C ASN A 49 13.62 -10.24 -8.02
N SER A 50 13.45 -11.48 -8.48
CA SER A 50 14.08 -11.99 -9.71
C SER A 50 13.39 -11.50 -10.98
N ALA A 51 12.14 -11.05 -10.87
CA ALA A 51 11.33 -10.57 -11.98
C ALA A 51 10.25 -9.59 -11.53
N TRP A 52 9.77 -8.79 -12.47
CA TRP A 52 8.45 -8.16 -12.38
C TRP A 52 7.47 -9.01 -13.19
N GLY A 53 6.64 -9.79 -12.50
CA GLY A 53 5.48 -10.42 -13.13
C GLY A 53 4.53 -9.34 -13.65
N MET A 54 3.80 -9.62 -14.72
CA MET A 54 2.93 -8.64 -15.37
C MET A 54 1.56 -9.25 -15.68
N ALA A 55 0.51 -8.47 -15.48
CA ALA A 55 -0.84 -8.84 -15.85
C ALA A 55 -1.60 -7.63 -16.41
N ARG A 56 -2.63 -7.93 -17.23
CA ARG A 56 -3.50 -6.94 -17.84
C ARG A 56 -4.94 -7.14 -17.42
N SER A 57 -5.69 -6.06 -17.32
CA SER A 57 -7.12 -6.11 -16.97
C SER A 57 -7.89 -5.01 -17.68
N LYS A 58 -9.19 -5.24 -17.95
CA LYS A 58 -10.11 -4.20 -18.44
C LYS A 58 -10.91 -3.55 -17.32
N ASP A 59 -10.98 -4.20 -16.17
CA ASP A 59 -11.88 -3.87 -15.07
C ASP A 59 -11.17 -3.79 -13.71
N LEU A 60 -9.84 -3.96 -13.67
CA LEU A 60 -8.98 -3.99 -12.46
C LEU A 60 -9.28 -5.15 -11.49
N VAL A 61 -10.06 -6.14 -11.92
CA VAL A 61 -10.53 -7.25 -11.08
C VAL A 61 -10.28 -8.60 -11.76
N THR A 62 -10.56 -8.70 -13.05
CA THR A 62 -10.28 -9.88 -13.87
C THR A 62 -8.99 -9.67 -14.64
N TRP A 63 -8.06 -10.61 -14.50
CA TRP A 63 -6.69 -10.44 -14.95
C TRP A 63 -6.30 -11.50 -15.97
N ARG A 64 -5.52 -11.08 -16.98
CA ARG A 64 -4.82 -11.93 -17.92
C ARG A 64 -3.33 -11.86 -17.62
N ASP A 65 -2.75 -13.01 -17.27
CA ASP A 65 -1.30 -13.13 -17.11
C ASP A 65 -0.58 -12.80 -18.42
N CYS A 66 0.55 -12.11 -18.30
CA CYS A 66 1.44 -11.77 -19.40
C CYS A 66 2.84 -12.33 -19.11
N LEU A 67 3.73 -12.27 -20.11
CA LEU A 67 5.16 -12.50 -19.85
C LEU A 67 5.68 -11.45 -18.86
N PRO A 68 6.64 -11.79 -17.98
CA PRO A 68 7.25 -10.83 -17.08
C PRO A 68 7.73 -9.58 -17.83
N ALA A 69 7.47 -8.40 -17.27
CA ALA A 69 7.89 -7.14 -17.88
C ALA A 69 9.42 -7.02 -17.89
N ILE A 70 10.07 -7.46 -16.81
CA ILE A 70 11.52 -7.51 -16.69
C ILE A 70 11.92 -8.67 -15.77
N GLN A 71 13.11 -9.22 -15.97
CA GLN A 71 13.75 -10.26 -15.16
C GLN A 71 15.21 -9.85 -14.92
N ASN A 72 15.92 -10.45 -13.95
CA ASN A 72 17.34 -10.17 -13.74
C ASN A 72 18.15 -10.22 -15.04
N GLY A 73 19.00 -9.22 -15.24
CA GLY A 73 19.94 -9.18 -16.35
C GLY A 73 21.25 -9.85 -16.00
N GLN A 74 22.30 -9.52 -16.75
CA GLN A 74 23.64 -10.10 -16.59
C GLN A 74 24.65 -9.11 -15.98
N THR A 75 24.25 -7.87 -15.74
CA THR A 75 25.16 -6.77 -15.38
C THR A 75 24.70 -6.04 -14.12
N TYR A 76 24.14 -4.84 -14.25
CA TYR A 76 23.83 -3.92 -13.15
C TYR A 76 22.58 -4.33 -12.34
N ASP A 77 21.78 -5.26 -12.85
CA ASP A 77 20.56 -5.81 -12.24
C ASP A 77 20.59 -7.35 -12.11
N ALA A 78 21.78 -7.94 -12.03
CA ALA A 78 21.96 -9.40 -12.01
C ALA A 78 21.42 -10.08 -10.75
N LEU A 79 21.32 -9.36 -9.63
CA LEU A 79 20.86 -9.91 -8.34
C LEU A 79 19.44 -9.49 -7.98
N GLY A 80 18.82 -8.60 -8.75
CA GLY A 80 17.43 -8.23 -8.52
C GLY A 80 16.96 -7.07 -9.39
N VAL A 81 15.69 -7.13 -9.75
CA VAL A 81 14.90 -6.03 -10.31
C VAL A 81 13.92 -5.57 -9.24
N PHE A 82 14.38 -4.63 -8.40
CA PHE A 82 13.63 -4.13 -7.25
C PHE A 82 12.45 -3.24 -7.68
N SER A 83 11.56 -2.84 -6.76
CA SER A 83 10.32 -2.15 -7.10
C SER A 83 10.57 -0.74 -7.67
N GLY A 84 9.51 -0.09 -8.16
CA GLY A 84 9.62 1.18 -8.87
C GLY A 84 8.26 1.67 -9.38
N SER A 85 8.22 2.20 -10.60
CA SER A 85 6.99 2.74 -11.19
C SER A 85 6.95 2.67 -12.72
N ILE A 86 5.74 2.71 -13.27
CA ILE A 86 5.52 2.88 -14.71
C ILE A 86 4.88 4.24 -14.96
N VAL A 87 5.46 5.00 -15.88
CA VAL A 87 4.87 6.24 -16.40
C VAL A 87 4.68 6.15 -17.91
N SER A 88 3.66 6.83 -18.41
CA SER A 88 3.43 6.93 -19.86
C SER A 88 3.59 8.36 -20.35
N ARG A 89 4.13 8.52 -21.55
CA ARG A 89 4.28 9.82 -22.23
C ARG A 89 3.95 9.64 -23.71
N LEU A 90 3.34 10.67 -24.32
CA LEU A 90 3.23 10.76 -25.78
C LEU A 90 4.53 11.36 -26.32
N ILE A 91 5.21 10.64 -27.21
CA ILE A 91 6.40 11.08 -27.93
C ILE A 91 6.05 11.01 -29.41
N ASP A 92 6.09 12.16 -30.09
CA ASP A 92 5.71 12.27 -31.51
C ASP A 92 4.32 11.68 -31.84
N GLY A 93 3.38 11.79 -30.88
CA GLY A 93 2.01 11.28 -31.00
C GLY A 93 1.85 9.80 -30.63
N GLU A 94 2.93 9.08 -30.34
CA GLU A 94 2.90 7.67 -29.94
C GLU A 94 3.07 7.53 -28.42
N ARG A 95 2.30 6.65 -27.78
CA ARG A 95 2.47 6.38 -26.36
C ARG A 95 3.67 5.47 -26.13
N VAL A 96 4.57 5.93 -25.28
CA VAL A 96 5.71 5.18 -24.77
C VAL A 96 5.53 4.98 -23.27
N LEU A 97 5.72 3.74 -22.81
CA LEU A 97 5.74 3.39 -21.40
C LEU A 97 7.19 3.29 -20.91
N PHE A 98 7.47 3.90 -19.77
CA PHE A 98 8.77 3.87 -19.10
C PHE A 98 8.60 3.18 -17.76
N LEU A 99 9.30 2.07 -17.59
CA LEU A 99 9.37 1.27 -16.37
C LEU A 99 10.67 1.64 -15.66
N PHE A 100 10.56 2.43 -14.60
CA PHE A 100 11.69 2.78 -13.74
C PHE A 100 11.77 1.79 -12.59
N TYR A 101 12.96 1.28 -12.31
CA TYR A 101 13.17 0.25 -11.30
C TYR A 101 14.52 0.41 -10.62
N THR A 102 14.64 -0.09 -9.40
CA THR A 102 15.94 -0.26 -8.75
C THR A 102 16.63 -1.51 -9.29
N SER A 103 17.80 -1.33 -9.88
CA SER A 103 18.67 -2.42 -10.33
C SER A 103 19.67 -2.81 -9.25
N VAL A 104 19.68 -4.11 -8.90
CA VAL A 104 20.50 -4.65 -7.81
C VAL A 104 21.67 -5.49 -8.32
N SER A 105 22.88 -5.14 -7.88
CA SER A 105 24.13 -5.80 -8.28
C SER A 105 24.91 -6.44 -7.13
N ALA A 106 24.59 -6.10 -5.88
CA ALA A 106 25.22 -6.68 -4.69
C ALA A 106 24.21 -6.87 -3.55
N LEU A 107 24.41 -7.93 -2.75
CA LEU A 107 23.59 -8.29 -1.59
C LEU A 107 24.52 -8.67 -0.42
N PRO A 108 24.07 -8.59 0.85
CA PRO A 108 22.72 -8.19 1.31
C PRO A 108 22.50 -6.68 1.32
N ILE A 109 21.23 -6.26 1.22
CA ILE A 109 20.77 -4.88 1.40
C ILE A 109 19.76 -4.88 2.55
N HIS A 110 19.97 -4.05 3.56
CA HIS A 110 19.05 -3.85 4.67
C HIS A 110 19.46 -2.62 5.48
N TRP A 111 18.50 -1.89 6.04
CA TRP A 111 18.80 -0.67 6.80
C TRP A 111 19.77 -0.91 7.96
N SER A 112 19.78 -2.09 8.59
CA SER A 112 20.66 -2.40 9.73
C SER A 112 22.07 -2.89 9.35
N LYS A 113 22.37 -3.06 8.06
CA LYS A 113 23.67 -3.57 7.56
C LYS A 113 24.48 -2.46 6.88
N PRO A 114 25.82 -2.56 6.80
CA PRO A 114 26.64 -1.62 6.04
C PRO A 114 26.17 -1.53 4.58
N TYR A 115 26.13 -0.32 4.03
CA TYR A 115 25.79 -0.10 2.64
C TYR A 115 26.90 -0.63 1.74
N LEU A 116 26.55 -1.43 0.75
CA LEU A 116 27.50 -1.94 -0.23
C LEU A 116 27.56 -0.96 -1.41
N LYS A 117 28.72 -0.37 -1.67
CA LYS A 117 28.86 0.59 -2.78
C LYS A 117 28.37 0.00 -4.10
N GLY A 118 27.43 0.69 -4.75
CA GLY A 118 26.84 0.29 -6.04
C GLY A 118 25.82 -0.85 -5.97
N CYS A 119 25.38 -1.26 -4.76
CA CYS A 119 24.42 -2.35 -4.63
C CYS A 119 23.04 -2.03 -5.21
N GLU A 120 22.58 -0.79 -5.06
CA GLU A 120 21.33 -0.27 -5.64
C GLU A 120 21.67 0.85 -6.63
N SER A 121 21.08 0.76 -7.81
CA SER A 121 21.14 1.78 -8.86
C SER A 121 19.74 1.94 -9.46
N GLN A 122 19.49 3.02 -10.20
CA GLN A 122 18.16 3.30 -10.77
C GLN A 122 18.25 3.16 -12.28
N SER A 123 17.36 2.36 -12.86
CA SER A 123 17.39 2.00 -14.28
C SER A 123 16.00 2.15 -14.91
N VAL A 124 15.96 2.19 -16.25
CA VAL A 124 14.70 2.26 -17.00
C VAL A 124 14.62 1.22 -18.12
N ALA A 125 13.44 0.65 -18.31
CA ALA A 125 13.07 -0.11 -19.49
C ALA A 125 11.91 0.58 -20.21
N VAL A 126 11.85 0.44 -21.53
CA VAL A 126 10.92 1.16 -22.40
C VAL A 126 10.09 0.18 -23.20
N SER A 127 8.79 0.46 -23.28
CA SER A 127 7.87 -0.23 -24.19
C SER A 127 7.21 0.77 -25.15
N LYS A 128 7.18 0.42 -26.43
CA LYS A 128 6.51 1.16 -27.51
C LYS A 128 5.30 0.42 -28.08
N ASP A 129 4.99 -0.75 -27.54
CA ASP A 129 3.90 -1.64 -27.96
C ASP A 129 2.93 -1.87 -26.79
N PHE A 130 2.69 -0.81 -26.02
CA PHE A 130 1.74 -0.80 -24.90
C PHE A 130 2.02 -1.88 -23.86
N GLY A 131 3.29 -2.17 -23.57
CA GLY A 131 3.76 -3.12 -22.56
C GLY A 131 3.82 -4.57 -23.03
N GLU A 132 3.75 -4.87 -24.33
CA GLU A 132 3.90 -6.25 -24.83
C GLU A 132 5.37 -6.69 -24.80
N THR A 133 6.29 -5.77 -25.11
CA THR A 133 7.74 -5.97 -24.98
C THR A 133 8.40 -4.80 -24.26
N TRP A 134 9.49 -5.10 -23.55
CA TRP A 134 10.26 -4.13 -22.78
C TRP A 134 11.73 -4.22 -23.14
N SER A 135 12.33 -3.08 -23.47
CA SER A 135 13.75 -2.97 -23.79
C SER A 135 14.45 -2.11 -22.75
N ARG A 136 15.50 -2.63 -22.12
CA ARG A 136 16.38 -1.84 -21.24
C ARG A 136 16.98 -0.69 -22.03
N PHE A 137 17.06 0.48 -21.41
CA PHE A 137 17.79 1.61 -21.98
C PHE A 137 19.30 1.32 -21.99
N GLU A 138 19.97 1.61 -23.10
CA GLU A 138 21.40 1.35 -23.28
C GLU A 138 22.27 2.14 -22.30
N GLY A 139 21.82 3.34 -21.91
CA GLY A 139 22.51 4.20 -20.95
C GLY A 139 22.29 3.84 -19.49
N ASN A 140 21.71 2.68 -19.17
CA ASN A 140 21.54 2.26 -17.78
C ASN A 140 22.88 1.89 -17.10
N PRO A 141 22.97 2.04 -15.75
CA PRO A 141 21.98 2.68 -14.89
C PRO A 141 21.93 4.20 -15.06
N LEU A 142 20.75 4.80 -14.85
CA LEU A 142 20.54 6.26 -14.90
C LEU A 142 21.18 6.98 -13.70
N LEU A 143 21.18 6.34 -12.54
CA LEU A 143 21.73 6.84 -11.28
C LEU A 143 22.39 5.68 -10.52
N ASP A 144 23.63 5.84 -10.08
CA ASP A 144 24.44 4.76 -9.46
C ASP A 144 25.15 5.16 -8.16
N VAL A 145 25.06 6.43 -7.76
CA VAL A 145 25.64 6.95 -6.52
C VAL A 145 24.56 7.61 -5.64
N PRO A 146 24.24 7.04 -4.47
CA PRO A 146 23.29 7.65 -3.54
C PRO A 146 23.91 8.90 -2.86
N PRO A 147 23.08 9.85 -2.39
CA PRO A 147 23.58 11.10 -1.81
C PRO A 147 24.52 10.94 -0.60
N HIS A 148 24.36 9.87 0.18
CA HIS A 148 25.13 9.62 1.41
C HIS A 148 26.21 8.55 1.29
N ALA A 149 26.48 8.04 0.08
CA ALA A 149 27.46 6.99 -0.17
C ALA A 149 27.34 5.83 0.85
N ASP A 150 28.40 5.54 1.61
CA ASP A 150 28.47 4.42 2.57
C ASP A 150 27.55 4.60 3.79
N ALA A 151 27.07 5.83 4.05
CA ALA A 151 26.13 6.11 5.11
C ALA A 151 24.65 5.92 4.69
N THR A 152 24.38 5.52 3.45
CA THR A 152 23.03 5.21 2.96
C THR A 152 22.44 4.00 3.69
N THR A 153 21.17 4.00 4.07
CA THR A 153 20.49 2.81 4.65
C THR A 153 19.71 2.00 3.62
N GLY A 154 19.27 2.68 2.56
CA GLY A 154 18.61 2.15 1.37
C GLY A 154 18.55 3.26 0.33
N TRP A 155 18.42 2.93 -0.95
CA TRP A 155 18.22 3.91 -2.02
C TRP A 155 17.52 3.26 -3.21
N ARG A 156 16.19 3.22 -3.14
CA ARG A 156 15.37 2.37 -4.01
C ARG A 156 13.96 2.91 -4.25
N ASP A 157 13.20 2.13 -5.02
CA ASP A 157 11.78 2.26 -5.31
C ASP A 157 11.44 3.59 -6.03
N PRO A 158 12.01 3.84 -7.24
CA PRO A 158 11.77 5.08 -7.98
C PRO A 158 10.30 5.26 -8.30
N PHE A 159 9.68 6.25 -7.65
CA PHE A 159 8.37 6.75 -8.01
C PHE A 159 8.53 7.97 -8.92
N VAL A 160 8.22 7.79 -10.21
CA VAL A 160 8.29 8.85 -11.22
C VAL A 160 6.90 9.41 -11.47
N SER A 161 6.75 10.73 -11.37
CA SER A 161 5.51 11.40 -11.74
C SER A 161 5.72 12.90 -11.99
N ARG A 162 4.69 13.60 -12.48
CA ARG A 162 4.67 15.07 -12.57
C ARG A 162 4.09 15.63 -11.28
N TRP A 163 4.72 16.67 -10.73
CA TRP A 163 4.32 17.31 -9.47
C TRP A 163 3.94 18.76 -9.77
N SER A 164 2.68 19.01 -10.11
CA SER A 164 2.22 20.35 -10.53
C SER A 164 2.43 21.41 -9.44
N SER A 165 2.19 21.06 -8.18
CA SER A 165 2.45 21.94 -7.03
C SER A 165 3.92 22.31 -6.92
N LEU A 166 4.83 21.34 -7.06
CA LEU A 166 6.26 21.59 -7.01
C LEU A 166 6.76 22.40 -8.22
N SER A 167 6.33 22.05 -9.43
CA SER A 167 6.71 22.80 -10.64
C SER A 167 6.24 24.26 -10.54
N THR A 168 5.06 24.50 -9.96
CA THR A 168 4.58 25.86 -9.69
C THR A 168 5.46 26.58 -8.66
N LEU A 169 5.76 25.92 -7.53
CA LEU A 169 6.60 26.48 -6.47
C LEU A 169 8.01 26.86 -6.97
N LEU A 170 8.57 26.08 -7.89
CA LEU A 170 9.91 26.29 -8.45
C LEU A 170 9.90 27.14 -9.73
N GLY A 171 8.74 27.55 -10.25
CA GLY A 171 8.65 28.27 -11.53
C GLY A 171 9.12 27.45 -12.73
N LEU A 172 8.92 26.12 -12.70
CA LEU A 172 9.33 25.18 -13.74
C LEU A 172 8.16 24.79 -14.66
N ASN A 173 8.49 24.12 -15.76
CA ASN A 173 7.50 23.56 -16.67
C ASN A 173 6.62 22.52 -15.94
N GLN A 174 5.31 22.53 -16.18
CA GLN A 174 4.39 21.53 -15.62
C GLN A 174 4.64 20.11 -16.16
N GLU A 175 5.35 20.00 -17.28
CA GLU A 175 5.79 18.73 -17.88
C GLU A 175 7.05 18.15 -17.22
N THR A 176 7.71 18.90 -16.33
CA THR A 176 8.88 18.44 -15.56
C THR A 176 8.51 17.17 -14.80
N ALA A 177 9.34 16.14 -14.95
CA ALA A 177 9.19 14.92 -14.20
C ALA A 177 10.06 14.93 -12.95
N TYR A 178 9.56 14.30 -11.91
CA TYR A 178 10.27 14.08 -10.67
C TYR A 178 10.37 12.59 -10.39
N MET A 179 11.50 12.16 -9.86
CA MET A 179 11.73 10.81 -9.34
C MET A 179 11.98 10.96 -7.85
N MET A 180 11.10 10.37 -7.05
CA MET A 180 11.28 10.26 -5.61
C MET A 180 11.82 8.86 -5.29
N LEU A 181 12.90 8.81 -4.53
CA LEU A 181 13.55 7.58 -4.08
C LEU A 181 13.44 7.47 -2.57
N ALA A 182 13.01 6.30 -2.11
CA ALA A 182 13.01 5.96 -0.70
C ALA A 182 14.45 5.68 -0.25
N SER A 183 14.85 6.29 0.87
CA SER A 183 16.22 6.25 1.34
C SER A 183 16.34 6.49 2.85
N GLY A 184 17.56 6.65 3.31
CA GLY A 184 17.88 7.09 4.66
C GLY A 184 19.37 7.25 4.87
N LYS A 185 19.72 7.79 6.03
CA LYS A 185 21.09 8.06 6.44
C LYS A 185 21.37 7.42 7.79
N ARG A 186 22.45 6.65 7.85
CA ARG A 186 23.00 5.99 9.03
C ARG A 186 23.13 6.97 10.19
N GLU A 187 22.73 6.53 11.40
CA GLU A 187 22.67 7.32 12.63
C GLU A 187 21.80 8.60 12.57
N HIS A 188 21.05 8.82 11.49
CA HIS A 188 20.20 10.00 11.33
C HIS A 188 18.74 9.60 11.21
N GLY A 189 18.37 8.82 10.19
CA GLY A 189 17.01 8.38 9.97
C GLY A 189 16.58 8.29 8.50
N PRO A 190 15.31 7.97 8.26
CA PRO A 190 14.74 7.77 6.93
C PRO A 190 14.57 9.09 6.16
N GLN A 191 14.72 9.01 4.84
CA GLN A 191 14.70 10.17 3.95
C GLN A 191 14.05 9.87 2.60
N LEU A 192 13.45 10.86 1.98
CA LEU A 192 12.99 10.80 0.58
C LEU A 192 13.86 11.72 -0.27
N GLN A 193 14.56 11.16 -1.25
CA GLN A 193 15.46 11.90 -2.15
C GLN A 193 14.74 12.22 -3.44
N LEU A 194 14.78 13.49 -3.86
CA LEU A 194 14.06 13.97 -5.03
C LEU A 194 15.03 14.34 -6.16
N TYR A 195 14.73 13.84 -7.35
CA TYR A 195 15.43 14.12 -8.59
C TYR A 195 14.45 14.69 -9.62
N ARG A 196 14.96 15.42 -10.61
CA ARG A 196 14.15 15.95 -11.71
C ARG A 196 14.76 15.62 -13.07
N SER A 197 13.88 15.53 -14.07
CA SER A 197 14.25 15.31 -15.47
C SER A 197 13.21 15.92 -16.41
N ASP A 198 13.68 16.40 -17.57
CA ASP A 198 12.81 16.84 -18.67
C ASP A 198 12.63 15.74 -19.74
N ASN A 199 13.55 14.77 -19.81
CA ASN A 199 13.68 13.80 -20.91
C ASN A 199 13.67 12.33 -20.46
N PHE A 200 13.54 12.05 -19.16
CA PHE A 200 13.57 10.73 -18.54
C PHE A 200 14.91 9.97 -18.58
N SER A 201 15.91 10.45 -19.32
CA SER A 201 17.26 9.88 -19.36
C SER A 201 18.23 10.57 -18.41
N ASP A 202 18.11 11.89 -18.25
CA ASP A 202 19.03 12.69 -17.44
C ASP A 202 18.35 13.16 -16.16
N TRP A 203 18.88 12.75 -15.01
CA TRP A 203 18.31 13.04 -13.70
C TRP A 203 19.25 13.86 -12.84
N SER A 204 18.77 14.98 -12.32
CA SER A 204 19.51 15.86 -11.40
C SER A 204 18.90 15.82 -10.01
N HIS A 205 19.72 15.66 -8.98
CA HIS A 205 19.28 15.78 -7.59
C HIS A 205 18.75 17.20 -7.31
N VAL A 206 17.62 17.27 -6.62
CA VAL A 206 16.92 18.52 -6.27
C VAL A 206 17.09 18.80 -4.78
N SER A 207 16.60 17.88 -3.95
CA SER A 207 16.65 18.00 -2.49
C SER A 207 16.37 16.65 -1.82
N THR A 208 16.59 16.60 -0.52
CA THR A 208 15.91 15.62 0.34
C THR A 208 14.55 16.21 0.67
N ILE A 209 13.47 15.70 0.07
CA ILE A 209 12.14 16.32 0.17
C ILE A 209 11.51 16.08 1.54
N LEU A 210 11.73 14.90 2.13
CA LEU A 210 11.35 14.57 3.50
C LEU A 210 12.60 14.06 4.22
N ASP A 211 12.94 14.67 5.35
CA ASP A 211 14.09 14.33 6.18
C ASP A 211 13.63 14.09 7.62
N ALA A 212 13.53 12.82 8.01
CA ALA A 212 13.02 12.42 9.31
C ALA A 212 14.13 11.85 10.19
N LYS A 213 14.05 12.14 11.49
CA LYS A 213 14.95 11.56 12.48
C LYS A 213 14.49 10.13 12.81
N MET A 214 15.45 9.23 12.98
CA MET A 214 15.23 7.84 13.34
C MET A 214 14.36 7.75 14.59
N ASP A 215 13.30 6.95 14.50
CA ASP A 215 12.30 6.73 15.55
C ASP A 215 11.63 8.00 16.10
N SER A 216 11.72 9.14 15.41
CA SER A 216 11.03 10.34 15.91
C SER A 216 9.52 10.20 15.77
N GLU A 217 8.81 10.81 16.70
CA GLU A 217 7.35 10.99 16.61
C GLU A 217 7.04 11.85 15.39
N ILE A 218 5.97 11.48 14.68
CA ILE A 218 5.52 12.26 13.52
C ILE A 218 4.83 13.55 13.98
N SER A 219 4.10 13.47 15.10
CA SER A 219 3.43 14.60 15.75
C SER A 219 3.18 14.28 17.22
N GLU A 220 3.05 15.29 18.08
CA GLU A 220 2.69 15.11 19.50
C GLU A 220 1.33 14.41 19.71
N ALA A 221 0.43 14.50 18.73
CA ALA A 221 -0.92 13.93 18.78
C ALA A 221 -0.99 12.43 18.37
N SER A 222 0.15 11.77 18.12
CA SER A 222 0.18 10.39 17.64
C SER A 222 1.31 9.58 18.25
N SER A 223 1.11 8.27 18.35
CA SER A 223 2.16 7.31 18.73
C SER A 223 2.95 6.78 17.52
N HIS A 224 2.56 7.15 16.30
CA HIS A 224 3.27 6.75 15.08
C HIS A 224 4.64 7.42 14.98
N ARG A 225 5.61 6.66 14.47
CA ARG A 225 7.01 7.07 14.32
C ARG A 225 7.48 6.82 12.90
N PHE A 226 8.49 7.57 12.46
CA PHE A 226 9.08 7.39 11.12
C PHE A 226 9.95 6.13 10.98
N GLY A 227 10.23 5.40 12.07
CA GLY A 227 11.00 4.16 12.03
C GLY A 227 12.46 4.36 11.63
N LYS A 228 13.01 3.38 10.92
CA LYS A 228 14.44 3.26 10.58
C LYS A 228 14.76 3.66 9.15
N ASN A 229 13.92 3.27 8.20
CA ASN A 229 14.13 3.48 6.76
C ASN A 229 12.78 3.55 6.02
N PHE A 230 12.74 4.27 4.89
CA PHE A 230 11.56 4.34 4.02
C PHE A 230 11.68 3.40 2.83
N GLU A 231 10.52 2.96 2.34
CA GLU A 231 10.33 2.14 1.13
C GLU A 231 9.05 2.54 0.38
N CYS A 232 8.99 2.23 -0.93
CA CYS A 232 7.80 2.35 -1.76
C CYS A 232 7.07 3.70 -1.64
N ALA A 233 7.83 4.80 -1.55
CA ALA A 233 7.25 6.11 -1.35
C ALA A 233 6.61 6.64 -2.64
N SER A 234 5.40 7.19 -2.55
CA SER A 234 4.72 7.82 -3.69
C SER A 234 4.15 9.19 -3.32
N PHE A 235 3.98 10.06 -4.31
CA PHE A 235 3.48 11.43 -4.14
C PHE A 235 2.27 11.71 -5.02
N PHE A 236 1.31 12.46 -4.48
CA PHE A 236 0.17 12.97 -5.23
C PHE A 236 -0.42 14.23 -4.56
N SER A 237 -1.27 14.94 -5.30
CA SER A 237 -2.03 16.09 -4.77
C SER A 237 -3.53 15.85 -4.95
N ILE A 238 -4.33 16.23 -3.95
CA ILE A 238 -5.81 16.29 -4.03
C ILE A 238 -6.28 17.59 -3.39
N GLY A 239 -7.04 18.38 -4.14
CA GLY A 239 -7.44 19.71 -3.70
C GLY A 239 -6.21 20.61 -3.52
N GLN A 240 -6.05 21.20 -2.33
CA GLN A 240 -4.93 22.08 -2.00
C GLN A 240 -3.81 21.40 -1.19
N LEU A 241 -3.95 20.10 -0.90
CA LEU A 241 -2.98 19.35 -0.12
C LEU A 241 -2.14 18.46 -1.03
N ASP A 242 -0.87 18.39 -0.67
CA ASP A 242 0.07 17.41 -1.19
C ASP A 242 0.13 16.24 -0.21
N TYR A 243 0.34 15.04 -0.75
CA TYR A 243 0.37 13.81 0.02
C TYR A 243 1.58 12.97 -0.34
N ILE A 244 2.19 12.37 0.69
CA ILE A 244 3.16 11.30 0.55
C ILE A 244 2.56 10.05 1.16
N ILE A 245 2.63 8.93 0.45
CA ILE A 245 2.43 7.60 1.05
C ILE A 245 3.77 6.88 1.08
N VAL A 246 4.04 6.14 2.15
CA VAL A 246 5.36 5.55 2.35
C VAL A 246 5.29 4.31 3.24
N GLY A 247 6.02 3.27 2.83
CA GLY A 247 6.34 2.13 3.69
C GLY A 247 7.47 2.50 4.64
N VAL A 248 7.35 2.09 5.90
CA VAL A 248 8.33 2.34 6.95
C VAL A 248 8.82 1.01 7.52
N GLU A 249 10.14 0.81 7.48
CA GLU A 249 10.82 -0.28 8.18
C GLU A 249 11.05 0.11 9.66
N GLU A 250 10.64 -0.74 10.59
CA GLU A 250 10.92 -0.65 12.02
C GLU A 250 11.95 -1.72 12.45
N ASP A 251 12.32 -1.74 13.73
CA ASP A 251 13.22 -2.76 14.28
C ASP A 251 12.49 -4.03 14.75
N GLU A 252 13.28 -5.02 15.19
CA GLU A 252 12.78 -6.30 15.67
C GLU A 252 11.91 -6.22 16.94
N PHE A 253 11.84 -5.07 17.62
CA PHE A 253 10.99 -4.88 18.80
C PHE A 253 9.56 -4.44 18.42
N SER A 254 9.32 -4.08 17.15
CA SER A 254 7.99 -3.76 16.67
C SER A 254 7.05 -4.96 16.80
N GLN A 255 5.82 -4.68 17.24
CA GLN A 255 4.74 -5.67 17.29
C GLN A 255 3.94 -5.72 15.98
N ARG A 256 4.27 -4.88 15.00
CA ARG A 256 3.59 -4.87 13.71
C ARG A 256 4.01 -6.04 12.86
N HIS A 257 3.16 -6.39 11.92
CA HIS A 257 3.44 -7.46 10.98
C HIS A 257 4.75 -7.16 10.24
N ARG A 258 5.74 -8.06 10.38
CA ARG A 258 7.08 -7.93 9.80
C ARG A 258 7.84 -6.66 10.17
N SER A 259 7.52 -6.03 11.31
CA SER A 259 8.11 -4.73 11.69
C SER A 259 7.90 -3.64 10.63
N HIS A 260 6.77 -3.68 9.92
CA HIS A 260 6.45 -2.72 8.87
C HIS A 260 5.16 -1.96 9.20
N LEU A 261 5.10 -0.71 8.73
CA LEU A 261 3.88 0.08 8.72
C LEU A 261 3.79 0.91 7.44
N THR A 262 2.57 1.24 7.03
CA THR A 262 2.33 2.05 5.83
C THR A 262 1.66 3.37 6.22
N LEU A 263 2.33 4.50 5.98
CA LEU A 263 1.83 5.84 6.30
C LEU A 263 1.22 6.52 5.08
N TRP A 264 0.27 7.39 5.34
CA TRP A 264 0.05 8.58 4.53
C TRP A 264 0.40 9.84 5.35
N LEU A 265 0.96 10.83 4.68
CA LEU A 265 1.29 12.16 5.21
C LEU A 265 0.58 13.19 4.33
N ALA A 266 -0.26 14.02 4.92
CA ALA A 266 -0.81 15.21 4.28
C ALA A 266 0.08 16.42 4.62
N GLY A 267 0.29 17.29 3.66
CA GLY A 267 1.21 18.41 3.85
C GLY A 267 1.21 19.40 2.71
N GLN A 268 2.26 20.23 2.71
CA GLN A 268 2.51 21.23 1.68
C GLN A 268 3.99 21.25 1.33
N LEU A 269 4.28 21.54 0.06
CA LEU A 269 5.63 21.82 -0.39
C LEU A 269 6.01 23.27 -0.09
N LYS A 270 7.17 23.48 0.54
CA LYS A 270 7.75 24.79 0.85
C LYS A 270 9.23 24.84 0.47
N LEU A 271 9.76 26.04 0.29
CA LEU A 271 11.20 26.24 0.13
C LEU A 271 11.84 26.45 1.50
N ASP A 272 12.95 25.77 1.76
CA ASP A 272 13.82 26.05 2.91
C ASP A 272 14.60 27.36 2.70
N ASP A 273 15.35 27.79 3.72
CA ASP A 273 16.17 29.01 3.69
C ASP A 273 17.24 29.00 2.59
N THR A 274 17.56 27.83 2.02
CA THR A 274 18.49 27.67 0.90
C THR A 274 17.80 27.63 -0.47
N GLY A 275 16.48 27.81 -0.50
CA GLY A 275 15.67 27.76 -1.70
C GLY A 275 15.39 26.34 -2.21
N LYS A 276 15.68 25.30 -1.42
CA LYS A 276 15.41 23.91 -1.81
C LYS A 276 14.03 23.47 -1.31
N PRO A 277 13.26 22.70 -2.10
CA PRO A 277 11.95 22.26 -1.68
C PRO A 277 12.03 21.25 -0.54
N ARG A 278 11.05 21.30 0.36
CA ARG A 278 10.77 20.37 1.46
C ARG A 278 9.27 20.12 1.56
N PHE A 279 8.92 18.95 2.05
CA PHE A 279 7.56 18.58 2.44
C PHE A 279 7.36 18.89 3.92
N GLU A 280 6.42 19.78 4.22
CA GLU A 280 5.99 20.05 5.59
C GLU A 280 4.74 19.22 5.89
N THR A 281 4.86 18.30 6.84
CA THR A 281 3.75 17.45 7.28
C THR A 281 2.77 18.26 8.13
N LEU A 282 1.50 18.23 7.76
CA LEU A 282 0.38 18.88 8.45
C LEU A 282 -0.60 17.88 9.09
N GLY A 283 -0.65 16.66 8.56
CA GLY A 283 -1.46 15.56 9.10
C GLY A 283 -0.89 14.23 8.64
N HIS A 284 -1.23 13.15 9.32
CA HIS A 284 -0.78 11.81 8.96
C HIS A 284 -1.70 10.74 9.54
N GLY A 285 -1.56 9.53 9.01
CA GLY A 285 -2.25 8.35 9.51
C GLY A 285 -1.75 7.09 8.83
N LEU A 286 -2.38 5.96 9.13
CA LEU A 286 -2.03 4.69 8.49
C LEU A 286 -2.86 4.49 7.21
N LEU A 287 -2.22 3.96 6.18
CA LEU A 287 -2.92 3.46 4.98
C LEU A 287 -3.60 2.12 5.23
N ASP A 288 -3.03 1.33 6.14
CA ASP A 288 -3.54 0.03 6.57
C ASP A 288 -3.02 -0.27 7.98
N HIS A 289 -3.88 -0.85 8.83
CA HIS A 289 -3.52 -1.21 10.20
C HIS A 289 -3.10 -2.68 10.35
N GLY A 290 -3.21 -3.47 9.29
CA GLY A 290 -2.95 -4.90 9.28
C GLY A 290 -1.65 -5.24 8.55
N ILE A 291 -1.76 -6.18 7.61
CA ILE A 291 -0.61 -6.83 6.95
C ILE A 291 -0.23 -6.17 5.62
N SER A 292 -0.91 -5.10 5.20
CA SER A 292 -0.64 -4.44 3.92
C SER A 292 0.59 -3.54 4.01
N TYR A 293 1.50 -3.70 3.04
CA TYR A 293 2.71 -2.93 2.86
C TYR A 293 2.94 -2.56 1.38
N ALA A 294 4.10 -1.97 1.07
CA ALA A 294 4.53 -1.60 -0.28
C ALA A 294 3.45 -0.85 -1.09
N PRO A 295 3.01 0.33 -0.64
CA PRO A 295 1.96 1.05 -1.31
C PRO A 295 2.42 1.54 -2.69
N HIS A 296 1.55 1.43 -3.68
CA HIS A 296 1.79 1.96 -5.02
C HIS A 296 0.54 2.65 -5.53
N ILE A 297 0.70 3.79 -6.21
CA ILE A 297 -0.43 4.54 -6.77
C ILE A 297 -0.31 4.72 -8.27
N PHE A 298 -1.47 4.84 -8.90
CA PHE A 298 -1.58 5.22 -10.29
C PHE A 298 -2.93 5.90 -10.53
N ARG A 299 -3.10 6.48 -11.72
CA ARG A 299 -4.37 7.09 -12.15
C ARG A 299 -4.99 6.30 -13.29
N ASP A 300 -6.32 6.20 -13.26
CA ASP A 300 -7.07 5.49 -14.29
C ASP A 300 -7.65 6.41 -15.38
N ALA A 301 -8.48 5.84 -16.25
CA ALA A 301 -9.15 6.54 -17.34
C ALA A 301 -10.04 7.70 -16.92
N GLN A 302 -10.52 7.71 -15.66
CA GLN A 302 -11.37 8.74 -15.08
C GLN A 302 -10.58 9.69 -14.19
N ASP A 303 -9.25 9.62 -14.23
CA ASP A 303 -8.35 10.38 -13.36
C ASP A 303 -8.55 10.07 -11.85
N ARG A 304 -9.14 8.91 -11.52
CA ARG A 304 -9.24 8.46 -10.13
C ARG A 304 -7.87 8.04 -9.64
N LEU A 305 -7.54 8.44 -8.42
CA LEU A 305 -6.29 8.03 -7.78
C LEU A 305 -6.50 6.67 -7.11
N LEU A 306 -5.86 5.65 -7.66
CA LEU A 306 -5.97 4.27 -7.21
C LEU A 306 -4.69 3.86 -6.48
N GLN A 307 -4.85 3.10 -5.40
CA GLN A 307 -3.78 2.56 -4.58
C GLN A 307 -3.83 1.03 -4.56
N LEU A 308 -2.67 0.41 -4.76
CA LEU A 308 -2.38 -1.00 -4.61
C LEU A 308 -1.43 -1.17 -3.42
N GLY A 309 -1.42 -2.35 -2.82
CA GLY A 309 -0.47 -2.73 -1.78
C GLY A 309 -0.30 -4.24 -1.73
N TRP A 310 0.72 -4.70 -1.04
CA TRP A 310 1.02 -6.12 -0.87
C TRP A 310 0.64 -6.59 0.54
N ALA A 311 -0.13 -7.67 0.62
CA ALA A 311 -0.39 -8.40 1.85
C ALA A 311 0.51 -9.64 1.94
N ASP A 312 1.39 -9.65 2.95
CA ASP A 312 2.28 -10.78 3.27
C ASP A 312 1.53 -11.94 3.97
N GLU A 313 2.19 -13.07 4.13
CA GLU A 313 1.68 -14.23 4.82
C GLU A 313 1.80 -14.10 6.34
N ALA A 314 0.70 -14.41 7.03
CA ALA A 314 0.73 -14.71 8.47
C ALA A 314 0.91 -16.22 8.76
N ALA A 315 1.07 -17.05 7.71
CA ALA A 315 1.23 -18.49 7.84
C ALA A 315 2.66 -18.88 8.28
N LYS A 316 2.81 -20.07 8.87
CA LYS A 316 4.13 -20.63 9.18
C LYS A 316 4.88 -21.01 7.90
N ASP A 317 6.20 -20.91 7.89
CA ASP A 317 7.06 -21.21 6.74
C ASP A 317 6.79 -22.58 6.09
N GLN A 318 6.54 -23.62 6.88
CA GLN A 318 6.21 -24.94 6.36
C GLN A 318 4.90 -24.97 5.56
N VAL A 319 3.92 -24.15 5.95
CA VAL A 319 2.63 -24.01 5.27
C VAL A 319 2.84 -23.27 3.95
N ILE A 320 3.61 -22.17 3.99
CA ILE A 320 3.98 -21.37 2.82
C ILE A 320 4.71 -22.25 1.78
N LYS A 321 5.74 -22.99 2.20
CA LYS A 321 6.48 -23.91 1.32
C LYS A 321 5.58 -24.99 0.74
N ALA A 322 4.68 -25.55 1.54
CA ALA A 322 3.77 -26.60 1.09
C ALA A 322 2.70 -26.07 0.10
N GLN A 323 2.21 -24.84 0.26
CA GLN A 323 1.20 -24.28 -0.66
C GLN A 323 1.81 -23.81 -1.98
N GLY A 324 3.11 -23.52 -2.03
CA GLY A 324 3.83 -23.22 -3.27
C GLY A 324 3.56 -21.80 -3.82
N TRP A 325 3.02 -20.91 -3.00
CA TRP A 325 2.85 -19.49 -3.28
C TRP A 325 2.92 -18.69 -1.97
N ALA A 326 3.27 -17.41 -2.07
CA ALA A 326 3.29 -16.49 -0.93
C ALA A 326 2.96 -15.07 -1.39
N GLY A 327 2.11 -14.38 -0.63
CA GLY A 327 1.74 -12.99 -0.86
C GLY A 327 0.61 -12.81 -1.88
N THR A 328 -0.12 -11.72 -1.70
CA THR A 328 -1.17 -11.24 -2.63
C THR A 328 -1.18 -9.73 -2.66
N LEU A 329 -1.73 -9.12 -3.71
CA LEU A 329 -2.06 -7.70 -3.63
C LEU A 329 -3.40 -7.51 -2.93
N VAL A 330 -3.49 -6.53 -2.06
CA VAL A 330 -4.78 -6.09 -1.50
C VAL A 330 -5.69 -5.58 -2.61
N HIS A 331 -6.99 -5.56 -2.36
CA HIS A 331 -7.95 -4.93 -3.27
C HIS A 331 -7.55 -3.49 -3.60
N PRO A 332 -7.69 -3.05 -4.87
CA PRO A 332 -7.43 -1.68 -5.23
C PRO A 332 -8.33 -0.75 -4.43
N ARG A 333 -7.74 0.33 -3.92
CA ARG A 333 -8.44 1.37 -3.15
C ARG A 333 -8.46 2.66 -3.95
N GLU A 334 -9.52 3.44 -3.82
CA GLU A 334 -9.55 4.80 -4.30
C GLU A 334 -9.20 5.74 -3.15
N LEU A 335 -8.22 6.61 -3.39
CA LEU A 335 -7.82 7.67 -2.48
C LEU A 335 -8.59 8.95 -2.82
N ILE A 336 -9.29 9.48 -1.83
CA ILE A 336 -10.13 10.68 -1.97
C ILE A 336 -9.83 11.67 -0.86
N GLN A 337 -10.31 12.89 -1.01
CA GLN A 337 -10.27 13.88 0.06
C GLN A 337 -11.61 13.88 0.79
N VAL A 338 -11.56 13.76 2.13
CA VAL A 338 -12.75 13.88 2.98
C VAL A 338 -12.71 15.22 3.67
N ILE A 339 -13.74 16.04 3.42
CA ILE A 339 -13.86 17.39 3.96
C ILE A 339 -15.03 17.45 4.94
N ARG A 340 -14.84 18.13 6.07
CA ARG A 340 -15.85 18.36 7.09
C ARG A 340 -15.83 19.82 7.56
N PRO A 341 -17.01 20.46 7.72
CA PRO A 341 -17.06 21.83 8.23
C PRO A 341 -16.78 21.93 9.72
N HIS A 342 -17.01 20.84 10.48
CA HIS A 342 -16.79 20.79 11.92
C HIS A 342 -16.37 19.37 12.31
N LEU A 343 -15.46 19.28 13.28
CA LEU A 343 -15.13 18.05 13.99
C LEU A 343 -15.69 18.11 15.42
N PRO A 344 -16.03 16.95 16.00
CA PRO A 344 -16.21 16.83 17.45
C PRO A 344 -14.99 17.36 18.21
N ASP A 345 -15.21 17.97 19.38
CA ASP A 345 -14.13 18.61 20.18
C ASP A 345 -12.96 17.65 20.46
N ASP A 346 -13.24 16.37 20.67
CA ASP A 346 -12.24 15.34 20.95
C ASP A 346 -11.38 14.95 19.72
N LEU A 347 -11.77 15.38 18.52
CA LEU A 347 -11.03 15.16 17.27
C LEU A 347 -10.37 16.41 16.72
N THR A 348 -10.50 17.56 17.39
CA THR A 348 -9.92 18.83 16.91
C THR A 348 -8.39 18.87 16.92
N ASN A 349 -7.76 18.06 17.77
CA ASN A 349 -6.31 17.86 17.83
C ASN A 349 -5.87 16.51 17.22
N ASP A 350 -6.74 15.88 16.43
CA ASP A 350 -6.44 14.59 15.84
C ASP A 350 -5.44 14.71 14.69
N HIS A 351 -4.43 13.83 14.67
CA HIS A 351 -3.35 13.86 13.70
C HIS A 351 -3.80 13.50 12.28
N GLU A 352 -4.96 12.84 12.12
CA GLU A 352 -5.49 12.47 10.81
C GLU A 352 -6.22 13.64 10.12
N TRP A 353 -6.47 14.76 10.82
CA TRP A 353 -7.21 15.89 10.26
C TRP A 353 -6.37 17.15 10.18
N THR A 354 -6.41 17.82 9.03
CA THR A 354 -5.77 19.12 8.80
C THR A 354 -6.84 20.21 8.72
N LEU A 355 -6.69 21.26 9.53
CA LEU A 355 -7.55 22.45 9.51
C LEU A 355 -7.02 23.49 8.51
N ASP A 356 -7.84 23.84 7.52
CA ASP A 356 -7.61 25.04 6.72
C ASP A 356 -8.12 26.27 7.50
N SER A 357 -7.19 27.07 8.01
CA SER A 357 -7.52 28.26 8.81
C SER A 357 -8.26 29.35 8.02
N SER A 358 -8.18 29.35 6.69
CA SER A 358 -8.84 30.35 5.84
C SER A 358 -10.31 30.05 5.60
N THR A 359 -10.67 28.76 5.54
CA THR A 359 -12.05 28.30 5.28
C THR A 359 -12.73 27.73 6.52
N GLY A 360 -11.97 27.36 7.56
CA GLY A 360 -12.45 26.64 8.73
C GLY A 360 -12.77 25.15 8.46
N LEU A 361 -12.41 24.63 7.28
CA LEU A 361 -12.71 23.26 6.88
C LEU A 361 -11.61 22.29 7.34
N TYR A 362 -12.04 21.15 7.87
CA TYR A 362 -11.17 20.03 8.22
C TYR A 362 -11.08 19.05 7.07
N THR A 363 -9.88 18.59 6.77
CA THR A 363 -9.59 17.70 5.66
C THR A 363 -8.75 16.50 6.09
N THR A 364 -9.08 15.31 5.60
CA THR A 364 -8.29 14.08 5.79
C THR A 364 -8.21 13.28 4.49
N LEU A 365 -7.32 12.27 4.46
CA LEU A 365 -7.28 11.30 3.38
C LEU A 365 -8.39 10.25 3.60
N GLY A 366 -9.36 10.22 2.68
CA GLY A 366 -10.33 9.14 2.61
C GLY A 366 -9.79 7.98 1.80
N ILE A 367 -10.05 6.77 2.29
CA ILE A 367 -9.69 5.52 1.63
C ILE A 367 -10.97 4.70 1.49
N ARG A 368 -11.29 4.26 0.29
CA ARG A 368 -12.43 3.35 0.02
C ARG A 368 -12.04 2.26 -0.98
N PRO A 369 -12.73 1.12 -1.03
CA PRO A 369 -12.56 0.19 -2.14
C PRO A 369 -12.73 0.92 -3.49
N ALA A 370 -11.87 0.63 -4.46
CA ALA A 370 -12.06 1.16 -5.81
C ALA A 370 -13.40 0.64 -6.36
N HIS A 371 -14.16 1.49 -7.05
CA HIS A 371 -15.47 1.12 -7.61
C HIS A 371 -15.42 -0.17 -8.46
N GLN A 372 -14.29 -0.44 -9.10
CA GLN A 372 -14.03 -1.68 -9.85
C GLN A 372 -14.30 -2.95 -9.02
N VAL A 373 -13.97 -2.91 -7.73
CA VAL A 373 -14.15 -4.03 -6.78
C VAL A 373 -15.63 -4.42 -6.64
N GLU A 374 -16.57 -3.52 -6.95
CA GLU A 374 -17.99 -3.85 -6.99
C GLU A 374 -18.31 -4.98 -7.99
N ALA A 375 -17.49 -5.15 -9.04
CA ALA A 375 -17.66 -6.24 -10.01
C ALA A 375 -17.45 -7.64 -9.39
N LEU A 376 -16.81 -7.74 -8.22
CA LEU A 376 -16.69 -8.99 -7.46
C LEU A 376 -17.98 -9.36 -6.71
N ARG A 377 -18.89 -8.40 -6.52
CA ARG A 377 -20.11 -8.60 -5.73
C ARG A 377 -21.08 -9.47 -6.51
N GLY A 378 -21.46 -10.59 -5.88
CA GLY A 378 -22.50 -11.47 -6.37
C GLY A 378 -23.90 -11.02 -5.94
N GLN A 379 -24.85 -11.94 -5.99
CA GLN A 379 -26.17 -11.71 -5.40
C GLN A 379 -26.05 -11.61 -3.88
N GLN A 380 -26.81 -10.68 -3.30
CA GLN A 380 -26.96 -10.59 -1.86
C GLN A 380 -27.57 -11.90 -1.33
N VAL A 381 -26.89 -12.52 -0.37
CA VAL A 381 -27.27 -13.82 0.20
C VAL A 381 -27.97 -13.71 1.55
N ALA A 382 -27.84 -12.58 2.24
CA ALA A 382 -28.52 -12.32 3.52
C ALA A 382 -28.80 -10.82 3.67
N SER A 383 -29.97 -10.47 4.19
CA SER A 383 -30.37 -9.08 4.44
C SER A 383 -30.46 -8.75 5.93
N SER A 384 -30.23 -9.74 6.79
CA SER A 384 -30.25 -9.62 8.25
C SER A 384 -29.23 -10.53 8.94
N LEU A 385 -28.94 -10.24 10.22
CA LEU A 385 -28.09 -11.07 11.08
C LEU A 385 -28.61 -12.50 11.28
N THR A 386 -29.92 -12.69 11.15
CA THR A 386 -30.55 -14.00 11.33
C THR A 386 -30.32 -14.87 10.10
N GLU A 387 -30.48 -14.27 8.90
CA GLU A 387 -30.26 -14.93 7.61
C GLU A 387 -28.79 -15.28 7.37
N SER A 388 -27.86 -14.52 7.93
CA SER A 388 -26.43 -14.74 7.71
C SER A 388 -25.84 -15.97 8.39
N LYS A 389 -26.58 -16.56 9.34
CA LYS A 389 -26.18 -17.80 10.02
C LYS A 389 -26.07 -18.98 9.06
N ASP A 390 -26.73 -18.90 7.90
CA ASP A 390 -26.73 -19.98 6.91
C ASP A 390 -25.65 -19.81 5.82
N ILE A 391 -24.80 -18.78 5.91
CA ILE A 391 -23.75 -18.53 4.91
C ILE A 391 -22.65 -19.61 5.02
N GLN A 392 -22.59 -20.48 4.01
CA GLN A 392 -21.56 -21.52 3.86
C GLN A 392 -20.57 -21.18 2.74
N SER A 393 -19.86 -20.06 2.87
CA SER A 393 -18.85 -19.64 1.91
C SER A 393 -17.48 -19.40 2.54
N THR A 394 -16.43 -19.52 1.72
CA THR A 394 -15.08 -19.06 2.07
C THR A 394 -14.68 -17.75 1.40
N ASN A 395 -15.61 -17.15 0.67
CA ASN A 395 -15.43 -15.89 -0.03
C ASN A 395 -16.77 -15.14 0.06
N PHE A 396 -16.81 -14.07 0.84
CA PHE A 396 -18.00 -13.26 1.05
C PHE A 396 -17.58 -11.85 1.48
N GLU A 397 -18.49 -10.91 1.34
CA GLU A 397 -18.35 -9.55 1.86
C GLU A 397 -19.37 -9.35 2.98
N VAL A 398 -19.08 -8.44 3.91
CA VAL A 398 -20.02 -8.02 4.96
C VAL A 398 -20.07 -6.50 4.99
N GLN A 399 -21.24 -5.93 4.71
CA GLN A 399 -21.47 -4.49 4.81
C GLN A 399 -22.51 -4.15 5.88
N ALA A 400 -22.05 -3.94 7.12
CA ALA A 400 -22.93 -3.68 8.25
C ALA A 400 -22.98 -2.19 8.62
N SER A 401 -24.16 -1.70 8.99
CA SER A 401 -24.36 -0.36 9.54
C SER A 401 -25.13 -0.46 10.86
N PHE A 402 -24.60 0.19 11.89
CA PHE A 402 -25.16 0.18 13.23
C PHE A 402 -25.66 1.59 13.56
N ASN A 403 -26.90 1.65 14.03
CA ASN A 403 -27.59 2.89 14.39
C ASN A 403 -27.92 2.87 15.89
N ASN A 404 -28.21 4.03 16.47
CA ASN A 404 -28.60 4.18 17.88
C ASN A 404 -27.55 3.65 18.88
N LEU A 405 -26.28 3.84 18.58
CA LEU A 405 -25.16 3.42 19.43
C LEU A 405 -24.96 4.41 20.59
N THR A 406 -24.70 3.88 21.78
CA THR A 406 -24.38 4.66 22.99
C THR A 406 -22.90 4.99 23.11
N GLY A 407 -22.04 4.37 22.30
CA GLY A 407 -20.59 4.48 22.35
C GLY A 407 -19.93 3.52 23.35
N LYS A 408 -20.71 2.64 24.00
CA LYS A 408 -20.22 1.63 24.96
C LYS A 408 -20.28 0.20 24.41
N GLU A 409 -20.74 0.06 23.18
CA GLU A 409 -20.96 -1.24 22.58
C GLU A 409 -19.65 -1.97 22.25
N LYS A 410 -19.68 -3.29 22.41
CA LYS A 410 -18.71 -4.20 21.84
C LYS A 410 -19.43 -5.07 20.81
N LEU A 411 -19.14 -4.83 19.53
CA LEU A 411 -19.70 -5.56 18.40
C LEU A 411 -18.72 -6.65 18.00
N VAL A 412 -19.17 -7.90 17.89
CA VAL A 412 -18.31 -9.02 17.50
C VAL A 412 -18.90 -9.72 16.30
N LEU A 413 -18.12 -9.76 15.22
CA LEU A 413 -18.39 -10.55 14.03
C LEU A 413 -17.41 -11.73 14.01
N ASN A 414 -17.90 -12.92 14.34
CA ASN A 414 -17.14 -14.14 14.10
C ASN A 414 -17.10 -14.37 12.60
N VAL A 415 -16.00 -14.91 12.10
CA VAL A 415 -15.80 -15.31 10.71
C VAL A 415 -14.94 -16.58 10.72
N ARG A 416 -15.09 -17.43 9.71
CA ARG A 416 -14.33 -18.69 9.64
C ARG A 416 -14.59 -19.59 10.86
N GLN A 417 -15.85 -19.62 11.32
CA GLN A 417 -16.25 -20.34 12.52
C GLN A 417 -16.63 -21.81 12.22
N ALA A 418 -15.98 -22.75 12.91
CA ALA A 418 -16.37 -24.16 12.92
C ALA A 418 -17.73 -24.36 13.65
N PRO A 419 -18.49 -25.44 13.38
CA PRO A 419 -19.80 -25.66 14.00
C PRO A 419 -19.80 -25.65 15.54
N ASP A 420 -18.70 -26.07 16.16
CA ASP A 420 -18.48 -26.09 17.61
C ASP A 420 -17.67 -24.88 18.11
N SER A 421 -17.37 -23.92 17.23
CA SER A 421 -16.46 -22.79 17.48
C SER A 421 -15.04 -23.17 17.87
N ALA A 422 -14.60 -24.42 17.61
CA ALA A 422 -13.23 -24.84 17.91
C ALA A 422 -12.18 -24.11 17.07
N GLU A 423 -12.57 -23.67 15.87
CA GLU A 423 -11.85 -22.66 15.08
C GLU A 423 -12.75 -21.45 14.85
N VAL A 424 -12.24 -20.25 15.10
CA VAL A 424 -12.95 -18.98 14.88
C VAL A 424 -11.96 -17.83 14.81
N THR A 425 -12.17 -16.91 13.87
CA THR A 425 -11.55 -15.59 13.88
C THR A 425 -12.61 -14.57 14.27
N LYS A 426 -12.29 -13.63 15.16
CA LYS A 426 -13.28 -12.63 15.61
C LYS A 426 -12.84 -11.24 15.20
N LEU A 427 -13.74 -10.52 14.52
CA LEU A 427 -13.62 -9.10 14.26
C LEU A 427 -14.36 -8.37 15.37
N VAL A 428 -13.61 -7.68 16.22
CA VAL A 428 -14.12 -7.06 17.45
C VAL A 428 -14.03 -5.55 17.31
N PHE A 429 -15.18 -4.88 17.36
CA PHE A 429 -15.29 -3.43 17.38
C PHE A 429 -15.68 -3.01 18.80
N ASN A 430 -14.74 -2.46 19.56
CA ASN A 430 -14.98 -1.93 20.89
C ASN A 430 -15.09 -0.41 20.81
N LEU A 431 -16.32 0.11 20.88
CA LEU A 431 -16.57 1.55 20.74
C LEU A 431 -16.09 2.33 21.97
N GLU A 432 -16.20 1.75 23.17
CA GLU A 432 -15.77 2.39 24.42
C GLU A 432 -14.26 2.60 24.43
N GLN A 433 -13.52 1.60 23.94
CA GLN A 433 -12.06 1.63 23.84
C GLN A 433 -11.55 2.19 22.52
N ARG A 434 -12.43 2.58 21.59
CA ARG A 434 -12.06 3.08 20.26
C ARG A 434 -11.09 2.12 19.54
N ARG A 435 -11.37 0.82 19.63
CA ARG A 435 -10.48 -0.25 19.18
C ARG A 435 -11.16 -1.22 18.22
N ILE A 436 -10.50 -1.53 17.12
CA ILE A 436 -10.81 -2.66 16.24
C ILE A 436 -9.76 -3.73 16.48
N GLU A 437 -10.19 -4.98 16.56
CA GLU A 437 -9.31 -6.12 16.75
C GLU A 437 -9.68 -7.28 15.83
N VAL A 438 -8.67 -7.91 15.25
CA VAL A 438 -8.78 -9.20 14.58
C VAL A 438 -8.18 -10.25 15.52
N ASP A 439 -9.04 -10.88 16.32
CA ASP A 439 -8.64 -11.94 17.26
C ASP A 439 -8.44 -13.25 16.48
N ARG A 440 -7.18 -13.64 16.38
CA ARG A 440 -6.72 -14.87 15.71
C ARG A 440 -6.30 -15.99 16.65
N SER A 441 -6.52 -15.82 17.95
CA SER A 441 -6.08 -16.78 18.98
C SER A 441 -6.65 -18.18 18.79
N HIS A 442 -7.79 -18.29 18.12
CA HIS A 442 -8.48 -19.54 17.83
C HIS A 442 -8.72 -19.73 16.32
N SER A 443 -8.00 -19.02 15.44
CA SER A 443 -8.21 -19.14 14.00
C SER A 443 -7.80 -20.50 13.43
N SER A 444 -6.90 -21.24 14.11
CA SER A 444 -6.47 -22.56 13.67
C SER A 444 -6.05 -23.48 14.81
N LEU A 445 -6.72 -24.64 14.94
CA LEU A 445 -6.35 -25.70 15.90
C LEU A 445 -4.99 -26.32 15.58
N ALA A 446 -4.66 -26.41 14.29
CA ALA A 446 -3.37 -26.90 13.83
C ALA A 446 -2.25 -25.83 13.95
N GLY A 447 -2.57 -24.62 14.41
CA GLY A 447 -1.61 -23.53 14.59
C GLY A 447 -0.87 -23.21 13.29
N LEU A 448 -1.59 -23.08 12.18
CA LEU A 448 -1.00 -22.95 10.84
C LEU A 448 -0.40 -21.57 10.54
N GLY A 449 -0.68 -20.57 11.37
CA GLY A 449 -0.17 -19.20 11.24
C GLY A 449 -0.14 -18.47 12.57
N ALA A 450 -0.06 -17.14 12.51
CA ALA A 450 -0.08 -16.27 13.67
C ALA A 450 -1.37 -16.45 14.47
N SER A 451 -1.21 -16.50 15.80
CA SER A 451 -2.31 -16.59 16.77
C SER A 451 -2.45 -15.31 17.60
N THR A 452 -1.61 -14.31 17.37
CA THR A 452 -1.66 -13.02 18.05
C THR A 452 -2.76 -12.14 17.42
N PRO A 453 -3.59 -11.49 18.25
CA PRO A 453 -4.55 -10.53 17.74
C PRO A 453 -3.87 -9.32 17.08
N ASP A 454 -4.43 -8.85 15.98
CA ASP A 454 -4.08 -7.55 15.40
C ASP A 454 -5.01 -6.48 15.98
N VAL A 455 -4.47 -5.31 16.29
CA VAL A 455 -5.20 -4.27 17.01
C VAL A 455 -4.98 -2.91 16.35
N ALA A 456 -6.07 -2.22 16.09
CA ALA A 456 -6.10 -0.86 15.58
C ALA A 456 -6.94 0.03 16.50
N THR A 457 -6.60 1.31 16.57
CA THR A 457 -7.47 2.34 17.15
C THR A 457 -8.22 3.07 16.05
N PHE A 458 -9.41 3.57 16.36
CA PHE A 458 -10.19 4.38 15.42
C PHE A 458 -10.92 5.50 16.17
N ASN A 459 -11.16 6.60 15.47
CA ASN A 459 -11.92 7.71 16.01
C ASN A 459 -13.42 7.55 15.70
N TYR A 460 -14.27 7.75 16.71
CA TYR A 460 -15.73 7.65 16.58
C TYR A 460 -16.45 8.67 17.45
N SER A 461 -17.56 9.19 16.92
CA SER A 461 -18.47 10.09 17.61
C SER A 461 -19.87 9.45 17.73
N PRO A 462 -20.45 9.35 18.94
CA PRO A 462 -21.75 8.71 19.20
C PRO A 462 -22.94 9.28 18.44
N GLU A 463 -22.86 10.53 17.97
CA GLU A 463 -23.94 11.18 17.22
C GLU A 463 -24.06 10.71 15.77
N ARG A 464 -23.26 9.72 15.35
CA ARG A 464 -23.15 9.30 13.96
C ARG A 464 -23.49 7.82 13.76
N ILE A 465 -23.96 7.51 12.56
CA ILE A 465 -24.09 6.13 12.09
C ILE A 465 -22.69 5.51 12.04
N PHE A 466 -22.51 4.39 12.73
CA PHE A 466 -21.29 3.59 12.59
C PHE A 466 -21.50 2.60 11.45
N SER A 467 -20.96 2.93 10.29
CA SER A 467 -20.94 2.05 9.13
C SER A 467 -19.53 1.52 8.94
N PHE A 468 -19.40 0.21 8.75
CA PHE A 468 -18.19 -0.36 8.19
C PHE A 468 -18.54 -1.21 6.98
N GLU A 469 -17.71 -1.10 5.97
CA GLU A 469 -17.75 -1.95 4.79
C GLU A 469 -16.51 -2.83 4.86
N TYR A 470 -16.72 -4.14 5.00
CA TYR A 470 -15.64 -5.09 5.17
C TYR A 470 -15.71 -6.15 4.07
N LEU A 471 -14.87 -5.99 3.06
CA LEU A 471 -14.72 -6.98 2.01
C LEU A 471 -13.79 -8.08 2.50
N LEU A 472 -14.39 -9.10 3.11
CA LEU A 472 -13.68 -10.17 3.80
C LEU A 472 -13.14 -11.21 2.80
N THR A 473 -11.88 -11.06 2.39
CA THR A 473 -11.14 -12.21 1.87
C THR A 473 -10.14 -12.67 2.92
N ILE A 474 -10.61 -13.39 3.94
CA ILE A 474 -9.67 -14.03 4.87
C ILE A 474 -8.94 -15.15 4.12
N LEU A 475 -7.64 -14.94 3.98
CA LEU A 475 -6.65 -15.98 3.74
C LEU A 475 -6.80 -17.03 4.86
N CYS A 476 -7.45 -18.16 4.52
CA CYS A 476 -7.58 -19.42 5.26
C CYS A 476 -8.93 -19.76 5.97
N TRP A 477 -9.39 -21.01 5.73
CA TRP A 477 -10.36 -21.93 6.40
C TRP A 477 -11.88 -21.72 6.66
N LYS A 478 -12.68 -22.67 6.17
CA LYS A 478 -14.17 -22.70 6.05
C LYS A 478 -15.01 -22.37 7.30
N TYR A 479 -16.22 -21.86 7.00
CA TYR A 479 -17.46 -21.81 7.81
C TYR A 479 -17.72 -20.55 8.65
N MET A 480 -18.91 -20.48 9.24
CA MET A 480 -19.87 -19.36 9.27
C MET A 480 -19.37 -18.06 9.90
N PRO A 481 -20.04 -16.92 9.61
CA PRO A 481 -20.04 -15.78 10.49
C PRO A 481 -21.19 -15.83 11.51
N THR A 482 -20.88 -15.71 12.81
CA THR A 482 -21.89 -15.43 13.85
C THR A 482 -21.62 -14.05 14.43
N ILE A 483 -22.60 -13.15 14.30
CA ILE A 483 -22.54 -11.85 14.95
C ILE A 483 -23.15 -11.97 16.35
N VAL A 484 -22.39 -11.59 17.38
CA VAL A 484 -22.87 -11.54 18.77
C VAL A 484 -22.98 -10.07 19.16
N LEU A 485 -24.22 -9.62 19.42
CA LEU A 485 -24.52 -8.26 19.88
C LEU A 485 -25.11 -8.26 21.30
N PRO A 486 -24.90 -7.20 22.10
CA PRO A 486 -25.77 -6.92 23.24
C PRO A 486 -27.22 -6.71 22.76
N SER A 487 -28.20 -7.05 23.60
CA SER A 487 -29.60 -7.35 23.26
C SER A 487 -30.48 -6.21 22.71
N ARG A 488 -29.94 -5.15 22.08
CA ARG A 488 -30.71 -3.97 21.63
C ARG A 488 -30.19 -3.25 20.37
N LEU A 489 -29.83 -3.94 19.29
CA LEU A 489 -29.47 -3.27 18.03
C LEU A 489 -30.08 -3.99 16.81
N GLU A 490 -30.95 -3.29 16.09
CA GLU A 490 -31.62 -3.77 14.87
C GLU A 490 -31.13 -3.02 13.61
N SER A 491 -31.20 -3.76 12.50
CA SER A 491 -30.67 -3.53 11.15
C SER A 491 -29.17 -3.76 10.99
N THR A 492 -28.85 -4.79 10.20
CA THR A 492 -27.53 -5.06 9.64
C THR A 492 -27.80 -5.51 8.22
N ARG A 493 -27.14 -4.90 7.23
CA ARG A 493 -27.13 -5.41 5.85
C ARG A 493 -25.92 -6.34 5.75
N LEU A 494 -26.01 -7.42 4.98
CA LEU A 494 -24.92 -8.38 4.77
C LEU A 494 -24.73 -8.63 3.29
#